data_AF-F5T8J0-F1
#
_entry.id   AF-F5T8J0-F1
#
_cell.length_a   1.000
_cell.length_b   1.000
_cell.length_c   1.000
_cell.angle_alpha   90.00
_cell.angle_beta   90.00
_cell.angle_gamma   90.00
#
_symmetry.space_group_name_H-M   'P 1'
#
loop_
_entity.id
_entity.type
_entity.pdbx_description
1 polymer ?
#
loop_
_entity_poly.entity_id
_entity_poly.type
_entity_poly.pdbx_seq_one_letter_code
_entity_poly.pdbx_strand_id
1 'polypeptide(L)'
;MHKFLRSIGFSALQNDREAEFYLDRAIHEKYRTAFISDNSGRVIEQYQLPVASSMGITVVGHRDGGEFVRDYYFPYMQSYEGINTEEAGIERHTEKETYAGVMEDFSSGITLIFYLCNSLEARQLKRMGVPLKPKQAFLTGMAVEGKIILPIEKQNEDEDVFQNKKREQKNFLMRQRPEMRTP
;
A
#
# COMPACT_ATOMS: atom_id res chain seq x y z
N MET A 1 1.38 -4.38 6.42
CA MET A 1 1.39 -5.06 5.11
C MET A 1 1.34 -6.60 5.21
N HIS A 2 1.67 -7.23 6.35
CA HIS A 2 1.66 -8.70 6.49
C HIS A 2 0.36 -9.39 6.01
N LYS A 3 -0.80 -8.78 6.25
CA LYS A 3 -2.11 -9.33 5.81
C LYS A 3 -2.21 -9.60 4.29
N PHE A 4 -1.40 -8.91 3.50
CA PHE A 4 -1.38 -9.04 2.04
C PHE A 4 -0.47 -10.17 1.55
N LEU A 5 0.28 -10.87 2.42
CA LEU A 5 1.08 -12.03 2.02
C LEU A 5 0.25 -13.09 1.27
N ARG A 6 -1.02 -13.26 1.66
CA ARG A 6 -1.95 -14.15 0.97
C ARG A 6 -2.15 -13.82 -0.51
N SER A 7 -2.01 -12.55 -0.93
CA SER A 7 -2.21 -12.16 -2.33
C SER A 7 -1.04 -12.55 -3.22
N ILE A 8 0.10 -12.94 -2.63
CA ILE A 8 1.28 -13.45 -3.35
C ILE A 8 1.52 -14.95 -3.10
N GLY A 9 0.46 -15.69 -2.72
CA GLY A 9 0.50 -17.16 -2.58
C GLY A 9 0.68 -17.70 -1.16
N PHE A 10 0.80 -16.85 -0.14
CA PHE A 10 0.96 -17.27 1.26
C PHE A 10 -0.36 -17.24 2.06
N SER A 11 -1.43 -17.80 1.51
CA SER A 11 -2.75 -17.79 2.16
C SER A 11 -2.81 -18.61 3.45
N ALA A 12 -1.91 -19.59 3.59
CA ALA A 12 -1.80 -20.43 4.79
C ALA A 12 -1.09 -19.74 5.96
N LEU A 13 -0.31 -18.67 5.71
CA LEU A 13 0.41 -17.96 6.78
C LEU A 13 -0.56 -17.06 7.54
N GLN A 14 -0.83 -17.39 8.80
CA GLN A 14 -1.77 -16.66 9.64
C GLN A 14 -1.10 -15.73 10.66
N ASN A 15 0.18 -15.98 10.98
CA ASN A 15 0.92 -15.22 11.98
C ASN A 15 2.41 -15.08 11.62
N ASP A 16 3.09 -14.15 12.29
CA ASP A 16 4.52 -13.87 12.09
C ASP A 16 5.39 -15.13 12.28
N ARG A 17 5.04 -16.01 13.23
CA ARG A 17 5.83 -17.22 13.54
C ARG A 17 5.91 -18.17 12.36
N GLU A 18 4.84 -18.31 11.59
CA GLU A 18 4.81 -19.14 10.38
C GLU A 18 5.59 -18.50 9.23
N ALA A 19 5.74 -17.16 9.23
CA ALA A 19 6.54 -16.46 8.25
C ALA A 19 8.05 -16.56 8.51
N GLU A 20 8.49 -16.77 9.77
CA GLU A 20 9.91 -16.75 10.16
C GLU A 20 10.80 -17.64 9.29
N PHE A 21 10.33 -18.84 8.91
CA PHE A 21 11.07 -19.72 7.99
C PHE A 21 11.48 -19.01 6.68
N TYR A 22 10.57 -18.24 6.09
CA TYR A 22 10.84 -17.50 4.86
C TYR A 22 11.69 -16.26 5.10
N LEU A 23 11.53 -15.61 6.25
CA LEU A 23 12.27 -14.41 6.63
C LEU A 23 13.75 -14.76 6.87
N ASP A 24 14.01 -15.81 7.64
CA ASP A 24 15.35 -16.35 7.88
C ASP A 24 16.01 -16.78 6.58
N ARG A 25 15.25 -17.45 5.70
CA ARG A 25 15.73 -17.84 4.37
C ARG A 25 16.15 -16.62 3.54
N ALA A 26 15.38 -15.53 3.56
CA ALA A 26 15.72 -14.29 2.85
C ALA A 26 17.08 -13.71 3.29
N ILE A 27 17.36 -13.77 4.60
CA ILE A 27 18.58 -13.24 5.22
C ILE A 27 19.77 -14.18 4.94
N HIS A 28 19.59 -15.48 5.11
CA HIS A 28 20.65 -16.48 5.00
C HIS A 28 21.08 -16.77 3.55
N GLU A 29 20.14 -16.76 2.60
CA GLU A 29 20.46 -16.88 1.17
C GLU A 29 21.08 -15.59 0.60
N LYS A 30 21.35 -14.59 1.47
CA LYS A 30 22.03 -13.32 1.18
C LYS A 30 21.40 -12.56 0.02
N TYR A 31 20.09 -12.57 -0.11
CA TYR A 31 19.37 -11.72 -1.06
C TYR A 31 19.32 -10.25 -0.62
N ARG A 32 20.45 -9.68 -0.19
CA ARG A 32 20.54 -8.29 0.25
C ARG A 32 20.39 -7.39 -0.97
N THR A 33 19.38 -6.54 -0.96
CA THR A 33 19.09 -5.64 -2.08
C THR A 33 19.51 -4.20 -1.80
N ALA A 34 19.56 -3.78 -0.53
CA ALA A 34 20.00 -2.45 -0.14
C ALA A 34 20.55 -2.43 1.28
N PHE A 35 21.39 -1.44 1.60
CA PHE A 35 21.81 -1.14 2.97
C PHE A 35 22.13 0.34 3.12
N ILE A 36 21.88 0.90 4.31
CA ILE A 36 22.22 2.27 4.66
C ILE A 36 22.78 2.32 6.09
N SER A 37 23.82 3.11 6.33
CA SER A 37 24.27 3.41 7.70
C SER A 37 23.57 4.68 8.16
N ASP A 38 22.79 4.64 9.24
CA ASP A 38 22.18 5.83 9.80
C ASP A 38 23.21 6.76 10.50
N ASN A 39 22.74 7.90 11.01
CA ASN A 39 23.62 8.89 11.66
C ASN A 39 24.10 8.44 13.05
N SER A 40 23.48 7.42 13.65
CA SER A 40 23.89 6.81 14.91
C SER A 40 24.92 5.67 14.71
N GLY A 41 25.26 5.35 13.46
CA GLY A 41 26.14 4.24 13.09
C GLY A 41 25.41 2.90 12.95
N ARG A 42 24.08 2.87 13.11
CA ARG A 42 23.28 1.66 12.93
C ARG A 42 23.11 1.38 11.44
N VAL A 43 23.45 0.16 11.03
CA VAL A 43 23.32 -0.28 9.64
C VAL A 43 21.95 -0.93 9.46
N ILE A 44 21.13 -0.34 8.60
CA ILE A 44 19.84 -0.87 8.17
C ILE A 44 20.07 -1.64 6.87
N GLU A 45 19.56 -2.87 6.79
CA GLU A 45 19.70 -3.77 5.64
C GLU A 45 18.30 -4.19 5.15
N GLN A 46 18.16 -4.34 3.84
CA GLN A 46 16.97 -4.88 3.18
C GLN A 46 17.33 -6.15 2.42
N TYR A 47 16.50 -7.18 2.59
CA TYR A 47 16.59 -8.46 1.92
C TYR A 47 15.29 -8.76 1.16
N GLN A 48 15.38 -9.47 0.04
CA GLN A 48 14.20 -9.90 -0.72
C GLN A 48 14.25 -11.39 -1.02
N LEU A 49 13.25 -12.17 -0.58
CA LEU A 49 13.08 -13.55 -1.02
C LEU A 49 12.14 -13.58 -2.23
N PRO A 50 12.61 -13.85 -3.45
CA PRO A 50 11.74 -14.00 -4.61
C PRO A 50 10.96 -15.31 -4.49
N VAL A 51 9.66 -15.26 -4.74
CA VAL A 51 8.77 -16.43 -4.69
C VAL A 51 8.17 -16.72 -6.07
N ALA A 52 8.15 -15.72 -6.95
CA ALA A 52 7.95 -15.85 -8.39
C ALA A 52 8.72 -14.74 -9.12
N SER A 53 8.66 -14.71 -10.45
CA SER A 53 9.45 -13.79 -11.29
C SER A 53 9.29 -12.29 -10.97
N SER A 54 8.14 -11.87 -10.44
CA SER A 54 7.84 -10.46 -10.13
C SER A 54 7.31 -10.23 -8.72
N MET A 55 7.37 -11.22 -7.83
CA MET A 55 6.84 -11.06 -6.47
C MET A 55 7.66 -11.84 -5.44
N GLY A 56 7.56 -11.38 -4.20
CA GLY A 56 8.31 -11.97 -3.10
C GLY A 56 8.05 -11.29 -1.77
N ILE A 57 8.89 -11.61 -0.80
CA ILE A 57 8.84 -11.03 0.54
C ILE A 57 10.06 -10.15 0.73
N THR A 58 9.84 -8.89 1.12
CA THR A 58 10.90 -7.98 1.56
C THR A 58 11.01 -8.02 3.08
N VAL A 59 12.23 -8.14 3.60
CA VAL A 59 12.57 -8.04 5.02
C VAL A 59 13.47 -6.85 5.22
N VAL A 60 13.15 -5.99 6.18
CA VAL A 60 13.96 -4.85 6.57
C VAL A 60 14.30 -4.99 8.04
N GLY A 61 15.56 -4.73 8.36
CA GLY A 61 16.05 -4.78 9.72
C GLY A 61 17.36 -4.04 9.86
N HIS A 62 18.01 -4.21 10.99
CA HIS A 62 19.28 -3.59 11.30
C HIS A 62 20.22 -4.59 11.94
N ARG A 63 21.52 -4.26 11.96
CA ARG A 63 22.48 -5.02 12.75
C ARG A 63 22.64 -4.45 14.15
N ASP A 64 22.49 -5.32 15.14
CA ASP A 64 22.85 -5.06 16.53
C ASP A 64 23.82 -6.16 17.01
N GLY A 65 24.98 -5.78 17.53
CA GLY A 65 26.01 -6.75 17.95
C GLY A 65 26.54 -7.69 16.86
N GLY A 66 26.24 -7.44 15.58
CA GLY A 66 26.58 -8.30 14.45
C GLY A 66 25.45 -9.25 14.01
N GLU A 67 24.42 -9.40 14.83
CA GLU A 67 23.20 -10.15 14.51
C GLU A 67 22.19 -9.25 13.78
N PHE A 68 21.44 -9.85 12.85
CA PHE A 68 20.38 -9.14 12.14
C PHE A 68 19.10 -9.18 12.97
N VAL A 69 18.60 -8.00 13.34
CA VAL A 69 17.33 -7.82 14.04
C VAL A 69 16.29 -7.29 13.05
N ARG A 70 15.26 -8.09 12.80
CA ARG A 70 14.13 -7.71 11.93
C ARG A 70 13.35 -6.54 12.54
N ASP A 71 13.15 -5.48 11.76
CA ASP A 71 12.27 -4.38 12.12
C ASP A 71 10.86 -4.59 11.55
N TYR A 72 10.77 -4.95 10.26
CA TYR A 72 9.48 -5.24 9.60
C TYR A 72 9.67 -6.03 8.30
N TYR A 73 8.57 -6.54 7.76
CA TYR A 73 8.53 -7.25 6.49
C TYR A 73 7.21 -7.02 5.76
N PHE A 74 7.23 -7.18 4.43
CA PHE A 74 6.05 -6.95 3.59
C PHE A 74 6.14 -7.72 2.26
N PRO A 75 5.01 -8.14 1.67
CA PRO A 75 4.99 -8.62 0.29
C PRO A 75 5.34 -7.50 -0.69
N TYR A 76 6.07 -7.83 -1.74
CA TYR A 76 6.28 -6.95 -2.90
C TYR A 76 5.78 -7.63 -4.17
N MET A 77 5.36 -6.80 -5.12
CA MET A 77 5.11 -7.20 -6.50
C MET A 77 5.60 -6.08 -7.42
N GLN A 78 6.27 -6.45 -8.50
CA GLN A 78 6.80 -5.55 -9.52
C GLN A 78 5.81 -5.48 -10.68
N SER A 79 5.40 -4.26 -11.03
CA SER A 79 4.70 -4.00 -12.29
C SER A 79 5.71 -3.92 -13.43
N TYR A 80 5.33 -4.41 -14.61
CA TYR A 80 6.10 -4.24 -15.84
C TYR A 80 5.73 -2.94 -16.57
N GLU A 81 4.58 -2.36 -16.25
CA GLU A 81 4.08 -1.12 -16.84
C GLU A 81 4.28 0.04 -15.86
N GLY A 82 5.02 1.04 -16.32
CA GLY A 82 5.29 2.27 -15.58
C GLY A 82 4.34 3.37 -16.02
N ILE A 83 3.82 4.12 -15.05
CA ILE A 83 3.04 5.33 -15.27
C ILE A 83 4.00 6.52 -15.20
N ASN A 84 4.02 7.35 -16.23
CA ASN A 84 4.78 8.59 -16.19
C ASN A 84 4.16 9.54 -15.17
N THR A 85 5.00 10.20 -14.37
CA THR A 85 4.56 11.14 -13.36
C THR A 85 5.46 12.36 -13.35
N GLU A 86 4.88 13.55 -13.33
CA GLU A 86 5.61 14.82 -13.23
C GLU A 86 5.52 15.43 -11.82
N GLU A 87 4.50 15.04 -11.03
CA GLU A 87 4.19 15.58 -9.70
C GLU A 87 4.02 14.48 -8.64
N ALA A 88 4.94 13.50 -8.61
CA ALA A 88 4.94 12.54 -7.51
C ALA A 88 5.81 13.04 -6.34
N GLY A 89 5.17 13.23 -5.19
CA GLY A 89 5.82 13.57 -3.93
C GLY A 89 6.15 12.32 -3.13
N ILE A 90 7.32 12.27 -2.49
CA ILE A 90 7.69 11.20 -1.54
C ILE A 90 7.67 11.80 -0.14
N GLU A 91 6.70 11.37 0.67
CA GLU A 91 6.53 11.80 2.05
C GLU A 91 6.86 10.68 3.04
N ARG A 92 7.41 11.04 4.20
CA ARG A 92 7.72 10.08 5.27
C ARG A 92 6.50 9.94 6.17
N HIS A 93 5.96 8.74 6.31
CA HIS A 93 5.01 8.45 7.39
C HIS A 93 5.77 8.32 8.71
N THR A 94 5.37 9.12 9.70
CA THR A 94 6.12 9.33 10.95
C THR A 94 6.14 8.09 11.87
N GLU A 95 5.16 7.19 11.75
CA GLU A 95 4.98 6.09 12.71
C GLU A 95 5.78 4.81 12.42
N LYS A 96 6.22 4.56 11.18
CA LYS A 96 6.80 3.25 10.80
C LYS A 96 8.06 3.29 9.92
N GLU A 97 8.69 4.46 9.76
CA GLU A 97 9.75 4.67 8.77
C GLU A 97 9.36 4.27 7.33
N THR A 98 8.07 4.16 7.05
CA THR A 98 7.56 3.85 5.72
C THR A 98 7.43 5.14 4.92
N TYR A 99 7.96 5.14 3.70
CA TYR A 99 7.73 6.24 2.77
C TYR A 99 6.44 5.97 2.01
N ALA A 100 5.62 7.00 1.83
CA ALA A 100 4.51 6.98 0.92
C ALA A 100 4.78 7.89 -0.27
N GLY A 101 4.39 7.41 -1.44
CA GLY A 101 4.29 8.23 -2.63
C GLY A 101 2.88 8.77 -2.74
N VAL A 102 2.78 10.04 -3.11
CA VAL A 102 1.52 10.67 -3.50
C VAL A 102 1.62 10.97 -4.98
N MET A 103 0.63 10.53 -5.75
CA MET A 103 0.53 10.77 -7.19
C MET A 103 -0.91 11.14 -7.53
N GLU A 104 -1.10 12.16 -8.35
CA GLU A 104 -2.41 12.45 -8.95
C GLU A 104 -2.55 11.68 -10.25
N ASP A 105 -3.55 10.81 -10.34
CA ASP A 105 -3.92 10.21 -11.61
C ASP A 105 -4.80 11.20 -12.40
N PHE A 106 -4.19 11.84 -13.39
CA PHE A 106 -4.86 12.83 -14.25
C PHE A 106 -6.06 12.28 -15.03
N SER A 107 -6.16 10.95 -15.20
CA SER A 107 -7.28 10.33 -15.94
C SER A 107 -8.54 10.17 -15.09
N SER A 108 -8.39 9.98 -13.77
CA SER A 108 -9.50 9.74 -12.84
C SER A 108 -9.76 10.90 -11.88
N GLY A 109 -8.80 11.83 -11.74
CA GLY A 109 -8.87 12.92 -10.76
C GLY A 109 -8.71 12.45 -9.31
N ILE A 110 -8.20 11.22 -9.10
CA ILE A 110 -8.04 10.63 -7.77
C ILE A 110 -6.56 10.72 -7.36
N THR A 111 -6.34 11.22 -6.15
CA THR A 111 -5.02 11.16 -5.50
C THR A 111 -4.76 9.75 -4.97
N LEU A 112 -3.69 9.13 -5.45
CA LEU A 112 -3.22 7.83 -4.98
C LEU A 112 -2.14 8.01 -3.92
N ILE A 113 -2.31 7.34 -2.79
CA ILE A 113 -1.30 7.23 -1.73
C ILE A 113 -0.84 5.77 -1.68
N PHE A 114 0.45 5.54 -1.86
CA PHE A 114 1.01 4.18 -1.96
C PHE A 114 2.30 4.01 -1.17
N TYR A 115 2.61 2.77 -0.78
CA TYR A 115 3.86 2.44 -0.08
C TYR A 115 5.03 2.28 -1.06
N LEU A 116 6.20 2.81 -0.72
CA LEU A 116 7.42 2.59 -1.50
C LEU A 116 8.05 1.24 -1.16
N CYS A 117 8.30 0.42 -2.19
CA CYS A 117 9.07 -0.83 -2.05
C CYS A 117 10.59 -0.59 -2.00
N ASN A 118 11.09 0.53 -2.53
CA ASN A 118 12.51 0.93 -2.50
C ASN A 118 12.75 2.09 -1.50
N SER A 119 12.12 2.02 -0.34
CA SER A 119 12.20 3.05 0.71
C SER A 119 13.64 3.35 1.17
N LEU A 120 14.51 2.33 1.26
CA LEU A 120 15.91 2.50 1.65
C LEU A 120 16.71 3.30 0.60
N GLU A 121 16.47 3.06 -0.68
CA GLU A 121 17.12 3.79 -1.78
C GLU A 121 16.69 5.26 -1.77
N ALA A 122 15.38 5.52 -1.63
CA ALA A 122 14.85 6.87 -1.49
C ALA A 122 15.48 7.60 -0.28
N ARG A 123 15.62 6.90 0.86
CA ARG A 123 16.30 7.42 2.05
C ARG A 123 17.77 7.74 1.79
N GLN A 124 18.49 6.88 1.08
CA GLN A 124 19.89 7.08 0.74
C GLN A 124 20.08 8.32 -0.15
N LEU A 125 19.28 8.45 -1.22
CA LEU A 125 19.32 9.59 -2.13
C LEU A 125 19.02 10.91 -1.39
N LYS A 126 18.01 10.90 -0.51
CA LYS A 126 17.69 12.07 0.32
C LYS A 126 18.85 12.47 1.23
N ARG A 127 19.59 11.51 1.81
CA ARG A 127 20.78 11.78 2.63
C ARG A 127 21.95 12.33 1.81
N MET A 128 22.09 11.90 0.57
CA MET A 128 23.10 12.41 -0.36
C MET A 128 22.76 13.82 -0.89
N GLY A 129 21.62 14.40 -0.49
CA GLY A 129 21.14 15.68 -1.02
C GLY A 129 20.69 15.61 -2.47
N VAL A 130 20.45 14.40 -2.99
CA VAL A 130 19.97 14.21 -4.36
C VAL A 130 18.47 14.50 -4.39
N PRO A 131 17.99 15.45 -5.21
CA PRO A 131 16.57 15.74 -5.32
C PRO A 131 15.83 14.53 -5.91
N LEU A 132 14.85 14.02 -5.18
CA LEU A 132 13.98 12.94 -5.63
C LEU A 132 12.93 13.52 -6.58
N LYS A 133 13.16 13.34 -7.89
CA LYS A 133 12.19 13.66 -8.96
C LYS A 133 11.79 12.37 -9.66
N PRO A 134 10.78 11.65 -9.15
CA PRO A 134 10.30 10.44 -9.82
C PRO A 134 9.79 10.79 -11.22
N LYS A 135 10.31 10.10 -12.24
CA LYS A 135 9.83 10.23 -13.64
C LYS A 135 8.73 9.22 -13.96
N GLN A 136 8.80 8.07 -13.31
CA GLN A 136 7.89 6.95 -13.50
C GLN A 136 7.58 6.29 -12.16
N ALA A 137 6.35 5.82 -12.02
CA ALA A 137 5.88 5.01 -10.91
C ALA A 137 5.40 3.66 -11.42
N PHE A 138 5.84 2.58 -10.77
CA PHE A 138 5.40 1.22 -11.05
C PHE A 138 4.50 0.80 -9.90
N LEU A 139 3.18 0.79 -10.14
CA LEU A 139 2.18 0.55 -9.10
C LEU A 139 1.67 -0.89 -9.16
N THR A 140 1.54 -1.52 -8.00
CA THR A 140 0.88 -2.81 -7.84
C THR A 140 -0.17 -2.73 -6.74
N GLY A 141 -1.32 -3.35 -7.01
CA GLY A 141 -2.42 -3.47 -6.06
C GLY A 141 -2.44 -4.85 -5.41
N MET A 142 -2.55 -4.90 -4.09
CA MET A 142 -2.71 -6.15 -3.35
C MET A 142 -4.03 -6.12 -2.59
N ALA A 143 -4.83 -7.18 -2.75
CA ALA A 143 -6.13 -7.32 -2.12
C ALA A 143 -6.21 -8.63 -1.34
N VAL A 144 -6.85 -8.57 -0.17
CA VAL A 144 -7.12 -9.73 0.70
C VAL A 144 -8.37 -10.47 0.23
N GLU A 145 -9.33 -9.73 -0.31
CA GLU A 145 -10.61 -10.20 -0.81
C GLU A 145 -11.07 -9.28 -1.95
N GLY A 146 -12.01 -9.77 -2.75
CA GLY A 146 -12.64 -9.00 -3.81
C GLY A 146 -14.11 -9.40 -3.91
N LYS A 147 -14.95 -8.45 -4.33
CA LYS A 147 -16.38 -8.69 -4.54
C LYS A 147 -16.70 -8.45 -6.01
N ILE A 148 -17.36 -9.44 -6.62
CA ILE A 148 -17.92 -9.28 -7.96
C ILE A 148 -19.28 -8.63 -7.82
N ILE A 149 -19.46 -7.47 -8.45
CA ILE A 149 -20.76 -6.81 -8.55
C ILE A 149 -21.40 -7.29 -9.85
N LEU A 150 -22.45 -8.09 -9.74
CA LEU A 150 -23.22 -8.51 -10.90
C LEU A 150 -24.14 -7.37 -11.35
N PRO A 151 -24.37 -7.21 -12.67
CA PRO A 151 -25.35 -6.26 -13.17
C PRO A 151 -26.72 -6.62 -12.58
N ILE A 152 -27.40 -5.60 -12.04
CA ILE A 152 -28.77 -5.75 -11.56
C ILE A 152 -29.67 -5.57 -12.78
N GLU A 153 -30.36 -6.64 -13.19
CA GLU A 153 -31.53 -6.49 -14.05
C GLU A 153 -32.59 -5.78 -13.23
N LYS A 154 -32.83 -4.50 -13.53
CA LYS A 154 -33.90 -3.74 -12.89
C LYS A 154 -35.23 -4.37 -13.31
N GLN A 155 -35.91 -5.04 -12.39
CA GLN A 155 -37.31 -5.43 -12.61
C GLN A 155 -38.20 -4.21 -12.36
N ASN A 156 -39.37 -4.14 -13.00
CA ASN A 156 -40.29 -3.01 -12.83
C ASN A 156 -40.66 -2.78 -11.34
N GLU A 157 -40.71 -3.84 -10.54
CA GLU A 157 -40.92 -3.76 -9.09
C GLU A 157 -39.79 -3.02 -8.36
N ASP A 158 -38.54 -3.12 -8.82
CA ASP A 158 -37.40 -2.41 -8.24
C ASP A 158 -37.47 -0.90 -8.53
N GLU A 159 -38.06 -0.48 -9.65
CA GLU A 159 -38.28 0.93 -9.93
C GLU A 159 -39.31 1.53 -8.98
N ASP A 160 -40.40 0.83 -8.71
CA ASP A 160 -41.43 1.27 -7.76
C ASP A 160 -40.87 1.32 -6.32
N VAL A 161 -40.10 0.32 -5.91
CA VAL A 161 -39.41 0.31 -4.61
C VAL A 161 -38.39 1.44 -4.52
N PHE A 162 -37.65 1.72 -5.59
CA PHE A 162 -36.69 2.82 -5.63
C PHE A 162 -37.39 4.18 -5.56
N GLN A 163 -38.48 4.39 -6.32
CA GLN A 163 -39.26 5.63 -6.30
C GLN A 163 -39.92 5.86 -4.94
N ASN A 164 -40.44 4.79 -4.31
CA ASN A 164 -41.02 4.86 -2.97
C ASN A 164 -39.96 5.22 -1.92
N LYS A 165 -38.78 4.58 -1.93
CA LYS A 165 -37.66 4.97 -1.05
C LYS A 165 -37.21 6.42 -1.26
N LYS A 166 -37.19 6.89 -2.52
CA LYS A 166 -36.86 8.28 -2.86
C LYS A 166 -37.92 9.27 -2.36
N ARG A 167 -39.20 8.91 -2.46
CA ARG A 167 -40.33 9.67 -1.88
C ARG A 167 -40.27 9.70 -0.36
N GLU A 168 -39.99 8.58 0.28
CA GLU A 168 -39.84 8.49 1.74
C GLU A 168 -38.67 9.32 2.24
N GLN A 169 -37.51 9.26 1.58
CA GLN A 169 -36.37 10.15 1.89
C GLN A 169 -36.75 11.62 1.73
N LYS A 170 -37.40 12.00 0.62
CA LYS A 170 -37.84 13.38 0.40
C LYS A 170 -38.83 13.83 1.48
N ASN A 171 -39.77 12.98 1.88
CA ASN A 171 -40.74 13.26 2.93
C ASN A 171 -40.07 13.37 4.31
N PHE A 172 -39.08 12.53 4.60
CA PHE A 172 -38.28 12.60 5.82
C PHE A 172 -37.46 13.90 5.89
N LEU A 173 -36.82 14.28 4.79
CA LEU A 173 -36.12 15.57 4.65
C LEU A 173 -37.06 16.77 4.77
N MET A 174 -38.28 16.70 4.25
CA MET A 174 -39.29 17.75 4.42
C MET A 174 -39.78 17.87 5.86
N ARG A 175 -39.93 16.75 6.59
CA ARG A 175 -40.29 16.75 8.01
C ARG A 175 -39.19 17.28 8.93
N GLN A 176 -37.93 17.22 8.50
CA GLN A 176 -36.79 17.77 9.24
C GLN A 176 -36.50 19.24 8.92
N ARG A 177 -37.22 19.88 7.98
CA ARG A 177 -37.12 21.33 7.81
C ARG A 177 -37.87 22.02 8.95
N PRO A 178 -37.18 22.80 9.81
CA PRO A 178 -37.88 23.65 10.76
C PRO A 178 -38.68 24.67 9.95
N GLU A 179 -39.93 24.92 10.35
CA GLU A 179 -40.71 26.04 9.83
C GLU A 179 -39.91 27.33 10.04
N MET A 180 -39.27 27.83 8.99
CA MET A 180 -38.80 29.21 8.97
C MET A 180 -40.04 30.08 8.96
N ARG A 181 -40.55 30.39 10.16
CA ARG A 181 -41.47 31.49 10.40
C ARG A 181 -40.72 32.77 10.03
N THR A 182 -40.99 33.28 8.84
CA THR A 182 -40.65 34.66 8.49
C THR A 182 -41.52 35.60 9.31
N PRO A 183 -40.96 36.61 10.00
CA PRO A 183 -41.73 37.70 10.58
C PRO A 183 -42.36 38.59 9.50
#